data_AF-A0A1C5PLP5-F1
#
_entry.id   AF-A0A1C5PLP5-F1
#
_cell.length_a   1.000
_cell.length_b   1.000
_cell.length_c   1.000
_cell.angle_alpha   90.00
_cell.angle_beta   90.00
_cell.angle_gamma   90.00
#
_symmetry.space_group_name_H-M   'P 1'
#
loop_
_entity.id
_entity.type
_entity.pdbx_description
1 polymer ?
#
loop_
_entity_poly.entity_id
_entity_poly.type
_entity_poly.pdbx_seq_one_letter_code
_entity_poly.pdbx_strand_id
1 'polypeptide(L)'
;MTGRNRRRRRKRKSNIDFVKVFFFLVTCLVIVFAAVVILSKIISHKDRYFDEGLAFYQNAEYDKALDRFADALSEKQIFSRNKDKNTRLYMADIYMKTADYDKAVEEYDTILQQTSADKKNVGKMKEIAQALADFSDSNYAGALPVLEQYVKDYPELYLYIGTCYASMNDAEHMFENYEKYIDKYGYNSYLYAQYAAYYISIGEMDNAYGYINNGLASDNTFQKELRLQEISYYEKIQNYDKAYELAKELYELYPEYQDGVDEYNFLYTRVSHDDE
;
A
#
# COMPACT_ATOMS: atom_id res chain seq x y z
N MET A 1 -48.08 86.37 -41.46
CA MET A 1 -47.22 86.16 -40.27
C MET A 1 -48.12 85.49 -39.24
N THR A 2 -47.95 84.25 -38.78
CA THR A 2 -46.77 83.61 -38.17
C THR A 2 -46.98 82.10 -38.19
N GLY A 3 -46.09 81.36 -38.83
CA GLY A 3 -45.97 79.91 -38.69
C GLY A 3 -44.53 79.57 -38.33
N ARG A 4 -44.33 78.59 -37.44
CA ARG A 4 -43.09 77.91 -36.96
C ARG A 4 -43.05 77.95 -35.43
N ASN A 5 -42.73 76.90 -34.68
CA ASN A 5 -42.24 75.56 -34.99
C ASN A 5 -42.45 74.69 -33.74
N ARG A 6 -43.34 73.69 -33.78
CA ARG A 6 -43.34 72.60 -32.77
C ARG A 6 -42.28 71.57 -33.17
N ARG A 7 -41.06 71.68 -32.63
CA ARG A 7 -40.02 70.64 -32.73
C ARG A 7 -40.49 69.37 -32.00
N ARG A 8 -41.07 68.41 -32.73
CA ARG A 8 -41.27 67.04 -32.24
C ARG A 8 -39.91 66.35 -32.16
N ARG A 9 -39.37 66.19 -30.94
CA ARG A 9 -38.25 65.27 -30.67
C ARG A 9 -38.71 63.84 -30.99
N ARG A 10 -38.36 63.32 -32.17
CA ARG A 10 -38.48 61.88 -32.48
C ARG A 10 -37.52 61.14 -31.55
N LYS A 11 -38.02 60.47 -30.51
CA LYS A 11 -37.25 59.47 -29.78
C LYS A 11 -36.90 58.37 -30.77
N ARG A 12 -35.61 58.24 -31.10
CA ARG A 12 -35.06 57.17 -31.94
C ARG A 12 -35.39 55.85 -31.24
N LYS A 13 -36.35 55.07 -31.75
CA LYS A 13 -36.58 53.71 -31.27
C LYS A 13 -35.35 52.91 -31.68
N SER A 14 -34.61 52.42 -30.70
CA SER A 14 -33.48 51.51 -30.91
C SER A 14 -34.02 50.22 -31.55
N ASN A 15 -33.48 49.84 -32.72
CA ASN A 15 -33.75 48.57 -33.39
C ASN A 15 -32.72 47.50 -32.93
N ILE A 16 -32.38 47.48 -31.64
CA ILE A 16 -31.47 46.44 -31.12
C ILE A 16 -32.23 45.11 -31.11
N ASP A 17 -31.68 44.15 -31.84
CA ASP A 17 -32.13 42.77 -31.85
C ASP A 17 -31.55 42.07 -30.61
N PHE A 18 -32.31 42.08 -29.52
CA PHE A 18 -31.90 41.51 -28.24
C PHE A 18 -31.57 40.00 -28.34
N VAL A 19 -32.13 39.29 -29.32
CA VAL A 19 -31.82 37.87 -29.55
C VAL A 19 -30.39 37.74 -30.08
N LYS A 20 -29.98 38.57 -31.03
CA LYS A 20 -28.59 38.59 -31.54
C LYS A 20 -27.60 39.04 -30.48
N VAL A 21 -27.95 40.04 -29.67
CA VAL A 21 -27.12 40.48 -28.53
C VAL A 21 -26.96 39.34 -27.51
N PHE A 22 -28.04 38.63 -27.21
CA PHE A 22 -27.99 37.47 -26.31
C PHE A 22 -27.08 36.36 -26.85
N PHE A 23 -27.23 35.96 -28.12
CA PHE A 23 -26.35 34.96 -28.73
C PHE A 23 -24.89 35.40 -28.73
N PHE A 24 -24.59 36.65 -29.07
CA PHE A 24 -23.24 37.20 -29.01
C PHE A 24 -22.65 37.13 -27.59
N LEU A 25 -23.42 37.50 -26.56
CA LEU A 25 -22.98 37.42 -25.16
C LEU A 25 -22.70 35.98 -24.72
N VAL A 26 -23.55 35.02 -25.11
CA VAL A 26 -23.34 33.60 -24.84
C VAL A 26 -22.06 33.11 -25.52
N THR A 27 -21.83 33.47 -26.79
CA THR A 27 -20.59 33.10 -27.49
C THR A 27 -19.36 33.69 -26.81
N CYS A 28 -19.38 34.97 -26.39
CA CYS A 28 -18.29 35.56 -25.62
C CYS A 28 -18.04 34.82 -24.30
N LEU A 29 -19.09 34.43 -23.57
CA LEU A 29 -18.97 33.66 -22.33
C LEU A 29 -18.29 32.30 -22.56
N VAL A 30 -18.66 31.59 -23.63
CA VAL A 30 -18.04 30.31 -23.98
C VAL A 30 -16.56 30.48 -24.31
N ILE A 31 -16.19 31.52 -25.05
CA ILE A 31 -14.79 31.81 -25.39
C ILE A 31 -13.98 32.14 -24.14
N VAL A 32 -14.51 32.99 -23.26
CA VAL A 32 -13.84 33.35 -21.99
C VAL A 32 -13.68 32.12 -21.12
N PHE A 33 -14.70 31.29 -21.00
CA PHE A 33 -14.64 30.04 -20.26
C PHE A 33 -13.58 29.09 -20.83
N ALA A 34 -13.55 28.88 -22.15
CA ALA A 34 -12.52 28.07 -22.80
C ALA A 34 -11.11 28.61 -22.56
N ALA A 35 -10.92 29.94 -22.65
CA ALA A 35 -9.65 30.59 -22.36
C ALA A 35 -9.21 30.37 -20.90
N VAL A 36 -10.13 30.46 -19.93
CA VAL A 36 -9.85 30.19 -18.51
C VAL A 36 -9.42 28.74 -18.29
N VAL A 37 -10.08 27.77 -18.94
CA VAL A 37 -9.69 26.36 -18.85
C VAL A 37 -8.29 26.15 -19.43
N ILE A 38 -7.99 26.71 -20.61
CA ILE A 38 -6.67 26.60 -21.25
C ILE A 38 -5.60 27.25 -20.36
N LEU A 39 -5.84 28.46 -19.86
CA LEU A 39 -4.92 29.14 -18.95
C LEU A 39 -4.68 28.34 -17.67
N SER A 40 -5.72 27.72 -17.10
CA SER A 40 -5.57 26.87 -15.92
C SER A 40 -4.65 25.67 -16.15
N LYS A 41 -4.67 25.08 -17.36
CA LYS A 41 -3.76 23.97 -17.74
C LYS A 41 -2.34 24.42 -18.04
N ILE A 42 -2.15 25.64 -18.54
CA ILE A 42 -0.81 26.17 -18.84
C ILE A 42 -0.08 26.58 -17.57
N ILE A 43 -0.81 27.16 -16.60
CA ILE A 43 -0.23 27.67 -15.35
C ILE A 43 0.02 26.53 -14.36
N SER A 44 -0.88 25.55 -14.31
CA SER A 44 -0.76 24.38 -13.42
C SER A 44 0.36 23.44 -13.87
N HIS A 45 1.20 23.02 -12.93
CA HIS A 45 2.19 21.96 -13.17
C HIS A 45 1.66 20.55 -12.87
N LYS A 46 0.36 20.40 -12.56
CA LYS A 46 -0.26 19.13 -12.16
C LYS A 46 0.02 17.98 -13.13
N ASP A 47 -0.13 18.23 -14.44
CA ASP A 47 0.06 17.19 -15.45
C ASP A 47 1.51 16.70 -15.48
N ARG A 48 2.47 17.62 -15.43
CA ARG A 48 3.90 17.31 -15.37
C ARG A 48 4.26 16.53 -14.11
N TYR A 49 3.83 17.00 -12.93
CA TYR A 49 4.11 16.31 -11.67
C TYR A 49 3.49 14.91 -11.63
N PHE A 50 2.28 14.74 -12.16
CA PHE A 50 1.67 13.42 -12.29
C PHE A 50 2.49 12.49 -13.18
N ASP A 51 2.96 12.97 -14.34
CA ASP A 51 3.75 12.16 -15.27
C ASP A 51 5.14 11.81 -14.69
N GLU A 52 5.78 12.76 -13.98
CA GLU A 52 7.02 12.52 -13.22
C GLU A 52 6.79 11.46 -12.12
N GLY A 53 5.69 11.56 -11.36
CA GLY A 53 5.33 10.58 -10.33
C GLY A 53 5.07 9.19 -10.90
N LEU A 54 4.41 9.10 -12.06
CA LEU A 54 4.19 7.83 -12.74
C LEU A 54 5.51 7.20 -13.21
N ALA A 55 6.46 8.00 -13.71
CA ALA A 55 7.78 7.53 -14.10
C ALA A 55 8.55 6.95 -12.89
N PHE A 56 8.56 7.65 -11.77
CA PHE A 56 9.17 7.14 -10.53
C PHE A 56 8.47 5.87 -10.03
N TYR A 57 7.14 5.83 -10.07
CA TYR A 57 6.35 4.65 -9.69
C TYR A 57 6.73 3.42 -10.54
N GLN A 58 6.88 3.59 -11.87
CA GLN A 58 7.28 2.51 -12.77
C GLN A 58 8.69 1.98 -12.51
N ASN A 59 9.58 2.84 -11.99
CA ASN A 59 10.93 2.48 -11.58
C ASN A 59 11.01 1.95 -10.13
N ALA A 60 9.87 1.77 -9.45
CA ALA A 60 9.78 1.44 -8.02
C ALA A 60 10.48 2.44 -7.08
N GLU A 61 10.67 3.68 -7.54
CA GLU A 61 11.21 4.80 -6.74
C GLU A 61 10.06 5.45 -5.94
N TYR A 62 9.47 4.68 -5.03
CA TYR A 62 8.19 5.00 -4.38
C TYR A 62 8.17 6.32 -3.60
N ASP A 63 9.22 6.64 -2.84
CA ASP A 63 9.30 7.91 -2.10
C ASP A 63 9.24 9.12 -3.05
N LYS A 64 10.00 9.06 -4.15
CA LYS A 64 10.00 10.12 -5.17
C LYS A 64 8.65 10.20 -5.89
N ALA A 65 8.01 9.05 -6.13
CA ALA A 65 6.68 9.00 -6.73
C ALA A 65 5.65 9.69 -5.83
N LEU A 66 5.66 9.38 -4.53
CA LEU A 66 4.80 10.03 -3.53
C LEU A 66 5.03 11.54 -3.49
N ASP A 67 6.28 12.01 -3.49
CA ASP A 67 6.61 13.44 -3.53
C ASP A 67 6.00 14.14 -4.76
N ARG A 68 6.18 13.55 -5.96
CA ARG A 68 5.63 14.12 -7.19
C ARG A 68 4.11 14.07 -7.23
N PHE A 69 3.49 13.00 -6.72
CA PHE A 69 2.03 12.91 -6.62
C PHE A 69 1.45 13.93 -5.62
N ALA A 70 2.11 14.16 -4.49
CA ALA A 70 1.74 15.22 -3.55
C ALA A 70 1.83 16.61 -4.18
N ASP A 71 2.91 16.90 -4.91
CA ASP A 71 3.05 18.12 -5.71
C ASP A 71 1.90 18.26 -6.72
N ALA A 72 1.57 17.19 -7.44
CA ALA A 72 0.44 17.18 -8.38
C ALA A 72 -0.89 17.49 -7.70
N LEU A 73 -1.17 16.92 -6.52
CA LEU A 73 -2.40 17.18 -5.77
C LEU A 73 -2.47 18.61 -5.20
N SER A 74 -1.32 19.24 -4.93
CA SER A 74 -1.26 20.63 -4.45
C SER A 74 -1.66 21.68 -5.51
N GLU A 75 -1.50 21.35 -6.79
CA GLU A 75 -1.78 22.22 -7.93
C GLU A 75 -3.28 22.43 -8.16
N LYS A 76 -3.67 23.68 -8.44
CA LYS A 76 -5.07 24.05 -8.73
C LYS A 76 -5.33 24.02 -10.23
N GLN A 77 -6.05 23.00 -10.69
CA GLN A 77 -6.42 22.85 -12.11
C GLN A 77 -7.93 22.62 -12.25
N ILE A 78 -8.57 23.35 -13.16
CA ILE A 78 -10.00 23.18 -13.41
C ILE A 78 -10.22 21.82 -14.08
N PHE A 79 -11.28 21.11 -13.68
CA PHE A 79 -11.61 19.77 -14.17
C PHE A 79 -10.56 18.69 -13.87
N SER A 80 -9.80 18.84 -12.78
CA SER A 80 -8.79 17.86 -12.36
C SER A 80 -9.32 16.66 -11.58
N ARG A 81 -10.61 16.62 -11.17
CA ARG A 81 -11.14 15.60 -10.24
C ARG A 81 -10.77 14.16 -10.58
N ASN A 82 -10.86 13.77 -11.86
CA ASN A 82 -10.50 12.41 -12.29
C ASN A 82 -8.99 12.16 -12.17
N LYS A 83 -8.17 13.16 -12.46
CA LYS A 83 -6.71 13.09 -12.31
C LYS A 83 -6.30 13.03 -10.84
N ASP A 84 -6.93 13.85 -9.99
CA ASP A 84 -6.68 13.84 -8.55
C ASP A 84 -7.04 12.47 -7.96
N LYS A 85 -8.19 11.90 -8.35
CA LYS A 85 -8.57 10.52 -7.99
C LYS A 85 -7.52 9.50 -8.42
N ASN A 86 -7.09 9.53 -9.70
CA ASN A 86 -6.08 8.59 -10.19
C ASN A 86 -4.75 8.74 -9.47
N THR A 87 -4.34 9.98 -9.15
CA THR A 87 -3.13 10.28 -8.39
C THR A 87 -3.19 9.61 -7.01
N ARG A 88 -4.32 9.76 -6.30
CA ARG A 88 -4.54 9.11 -5.01
C ARG A 88 -4.57 7.59 -5.08
N LEU A 89 -5.12 7.01 -6.16
CA LEU A 89 -5.07 5.56 -6.37
C LEU A 89 -3.63 5.04 -6.50
N TYR A 90 -2.75 5.78 -7.19
CA TYR A 90 -1.33 5.44 -7.24
C TYR A 90 -0.65 5.59 -5.89
N MET A 91 -0.94 6.66 -5.13
CA MET A 91 -0.41 6.82 -3.77
C MET A 91 -0.86 5.68 -2.84
N ALA A 92 -2.14 5.31 -2.86
CA ALA A 92 -2.66 4.20 -2.07
C ALA A 92 -2.00 2.86 -2.45
N ASP A 93 -1.80 2.61 -3.75
CA ASP A 93 -1.11 1.40 -4.22
C ASP A 93 0.37 1.37 -3.81
N ILE A 94 1.06 2.52 -3.81
CA ILE A 94 2.40 2.63 -3.24
C ILE A 94 2.38 2.24 -1.76
N TYR A 95 1.47 2.83 -0.97
CA TYR A 95 1.35 2.54 0.45
C TYR A 95 1.02 1.07 0.74
N MET A 96 0.21 0.42 -0.10
CA MET A 96 -0.03 -1.03 -0.03
C MET A 96 1.25 -1.85 -0.28
N LYS A 97 2.10 -1.42 -1.22
CA LYS A 97 3.37 -2.10 -1.55
C LYS A 97 4.46 -1.87 -0.51
N THR A 98 4.46 -0.73 0.17
CA THR A 98 5.41 -0.39 1.23
C THR A 98 4.92 -0.81 2.62
N ALA A 99 3.75 -1.47 2.70
CA ALA A 99 3.08 -1.87 3.94
C ALA A 99 2.67 -0.71 4.87
N ASP A 100 2.58 0.52 4.35
CA ASP A 100 1.97 1.67 5.03
C ASP A 100 0.42 1.62 4.94
N TYR A 101 -0.19 0.55 5.42
CA TYR A 101 -1.61 0.27 5.17
C TYR A 101 -2.55 1.37 5.67
N ASP A 102 -2.24 2.01 6.80
CA ASP A 102 -3.04 3.15 7.32
C ASP A 102 -3.09 4.32 6.33
N LYS A 103 -1.96 4.67 5.70
CA LYS A 103 -1.92 5.74 4.70
C LYS A 103 -2.68 5.34 3.44
N ALA A 104 -2.66 4.07 3.05
CA ALA A 104 -3.50 3.57 1.96
C ALA A 104 -5.00 3.76 2.28
N VAL A 105 -5.42 3.44 3.51
CA VAL A 105 -6.79 3.66 3.99
C VAL A 105 -7.18 5.16 3.90
N GLU A 106 -6.32 6.07 4.32
CA GLU A 106 -6.55 7.53 4.23
C GLU A 106 -6.78 8.00 2.79
N GLU A 107 -5.98 7.50 1.84
CA GLU A 107 -6.13 7.84 0.43
C GLU A 107 -7.43 7.30 -0.17
N TYR A 108 -7.80 6.05 0.15
CA TYR A 108 -9.09 5.49 -0.27
C TYR A 108 -10.27 6.25 0.33
N ASP A 109 -10.20 6.64 1.61
CA ASP A 109 -11.24 7.43 2.25
C ASP A 109 -11.42 8.79 1.58
N THR A 110 -10.32 9.44 1.23
CA THR A 110 -10.37 10.71 0.51
C THR A 110 -11.06 10.57 -0.86
N ILE A 111 -10.79 9.47 -1.58
CA ILE A 111 -11.46 9.18 -2.86
C ILE A 111 -12.97 8.97 -2.66
N LEU A 112 -13.36 8.18 -1.64
CA LEU A 112 -14.75 7.81 -1.35
C LEU A 112 -15.60 9.01 -0.90
N GLN A 113 -15.00 10.01 -0.24
CA GLN A 113 -15.68 11.26 0.13
C GLN A 113 -16.00 12.14 -1.09
N GLN A 114 -15.20 12.07 -2.16
CA GLN A 114 -15.29 12.98 -3.30
C GLN A 114 -16.15 12.44 -4.45
N THR A 115 -16.28 11.11 -4.59
CA THR A 115 -16.94 10.49 -5.75
C THR A 115 -17.82 9.30 -5.34
N SER A 116 -19.11 9.35 -5.70
CA SER A 116 -20.07 8.27 -5.37
C SER A 116 -20.02 7.06 -6.33
N ALA A 117 -19.51 7.23 -7.55
CA ALA A 117 -19.54 6.21 -8.59
C ALA A 117 -18.55 5.04 -8.37
N ASP A 118 -17.44 5.30 -7.67
CA ASP A 118 -16.34 4.33 -7.52
C ASP A 118 -16.39 3.58 -6.17
N LYS A 119 -17.47 3.78 -5.39
CA LYS A 119 -17.57 3.29 -4.00
C LYS A 119 -17.32 1.81 -3.84
N LYS A 120 -17.74 0.97 -4.80
CA LYS A 120 -17.62 -0.47 -4.67
C LYS A 120 -16.17 -0.95 -4.74
N ASN A 121 -15.43 -0.55 -5.78
CA ASN A 121 -14.06 -1.04 -5.99
C ASN A 121 -13.09 -0.39 -5.01
N VAL A 122 -13.21 0.92 -4.79
CA VAL A 122 -12.36 1.65 -3.84
C VAL A 122 -12.67 1.21 -2.41
N GLY A 123 -13.95 1.01 -2.06
CA GLY A 123 -14.34 0.51 -0.74
C GLY A 123 -13.76 -0.87 -0.45
N LYS A 124 -13.78 -1.76 -1.43
CA LYS A 124 -13.14 -3.08 -1.33
C LYS A 124 -11.64 -3.00 -1.08
N MET A 125 -10.90 -2.14 -1.79
CA MET A 125 -9.47 -1.95 -1.55
C MET A 125 -9.21 -1.35 -0.17
N LYS A 126 -10.07 -0.43 0.29
CA LYS A 126 -10.01 0.11 1.65
C LYS A 126 -10.20 -0.99 2.70
N GLU A 127 -11.20 -1.85 2.54
CA GLU A 127 -11.45 -2.97 3.49
C GLU A 127 -10.24 -3.91 3.57
N ILE A 128 -9.64 -4.26 2.42
CA ILE A 128 -8.42 -5.08 2.40
C ILE A 128 -7.25 -4.35 3.07
N ALA A 129 -7.04 -3.06 2.78
CA ALA A 129 -5.98 -2.28 3.42
C ALA A 129 -6.15 -2.22 4.94
N GLN A 130 -7.39 -2.03 5.42
CA GLN A 130 -7.70 -2.05 6.85
C GLN A 130 -7.42 -3.41 7.48
N ALA A 131 -7.77 -4.51 6.80
CA ALA A 131 -7.47 -5.85 7.28
C ALA A 131 -5.95 -6.13 7.35
N LEU A 132 -5.17 -5.58 6.42
CA LEU A 132 -3.71 -5.68 6.44
C LEU A 132 -3.08 -4.80 7.53
N ALA A 133 -3.68 -3.65 7.84
CA ALA A 133 -3.31 -2.85 9.01
C ALA A 133 -3.57 -3.62 10.30
N ASP A 134 -4.76 -4.19 10.47
CA ASP A 134 -5.10 -5.07 11.59
C ASP A 134 -4.12 -6.25 11.70
N PHE A 135 -3.76 -6.87 10.57
CA PHE A 135 -2.77 -7.93 10.52
C PHE A 135 -1.38 -7.46 11.01
N SER A 136 -0.91 -6.29 10.56
CA SER A 136 0.37 -5.71 10.98
C SER A 136 0.40 -5.39 12.48
N ASP A 137 -0.75 -5.00 13.04
CA ASP A 137 -0.92 -4.74 14.48
C ASP A 137 -1.16 -6.03 15.29
N SER A 138 -0.96 -7.21 14.68
CA SER A 138 -1.20 -8.52 15.29
C SER A 138 -2.67 -8.76 15.71
N ASN A 139 -3.61 -7.97 15.20
CA ASN A 139 -5.06 -8.17 15.35
C ASN A 139 -5.57 -9.19 14.32
N TYR A 140 -5.02 -10.41 14.38
CA TYR A 140 -5.31 -11.48 13.41
C TYR A 140 -6.79 -11.87 13.37
N ALA A 141 -7.45 -11.89 14.52
CA ALA A 141 -8.88 -12.21 14.62
C ALA A 141 -9.77 -11.14 13.96
N GLY A 142 -9.35 -9.87 13.98
CA GLY A 142 -10.02 -8.77 13.29
C GLY A 142 -9.78 -8.79 11.78
N ALA A 143 -8.55 -9.09 11.37
CA ALA A 143 -8.16 -9.14 9.96
C ALA A 143 -8.82 -10.30 9.19
N LEU A 144 -8.86 -11.49 9.80
CA LEU A 144 -9.20 -12.75 9.13
C LEU A 144 -10.53 -12.72 8.34
N PRO A 145 -11.67 -12.28 8.88
CA PRO A 145 -12.95 -12.31 8.15
C PRO A 145 -12.92 -11.52 6.84
N VAL A 146 -12.21 -10.39 6.83
CA VAL A 146 -12.11 -9.53 5.64
C VAL A 146 -11.17 -10.15 4.62
N LEU A 147 -10.07 -10.75 5.06
CA LEU A 147 -9.14 -11.46 4.17
C LEU A 147 -9.85 -12.64 3.49
N GLU A 148 -10.61 -13.45 4.24
CA GLU A 148 -11.40 -14.58 3.72
C GLU A 148 -12.49 -14.13 2.74
N GLN A 149 -13.12 -12.98 3.01
CA GLN A 149 -14.11 -12.39 2.10
C GLN A 149 -13.53 -12.12 0.71
N TYR A 150 -12.25 -11.75 0.62
CA TYR A 150 -11.64 -11.27 -0.62
C TYR A 150 -10.61 -12.20 -1.26
N VAL A 151 -10.19 -13.28 -0.59
CA VAL A 151 -9.14 -14.19 -1.09
C VAL A 151 -9.42 -14.82 -2.45
N LYS A 152 -10.70 -15.00 -2.83
CA LYS A 152 -11.06 -15.52 -4.16
C LYS A 152 -10.64 -14.57 -5.29
N ASP A 153 -10.69 -13.27 -5.02
CA ASP A 153 -10.28 -12.23 -5.97
C ASP A 153 -8.80 -11.88 -5.85
N TYR A 154 -8.20 -12.05 -4.66
CA TYR A 154 -6.78 -11.80 -4.36
C TYR A 154 -6.15 -13.01 -3.67
N PRO A 155 -5.72 -14.04 -4.44
CA PRO A 155 -5.17 -15.25 -3.85
C PRO A 155 -3.87 -15.05 -3.08
N GLU A 156 -3.17 -13.92 -3.24
CA GLU A 156 -2.07 -13.52 -2.37
C GLU A 156 -2.47 -13.43 -0.89
N LEU A 157 -3.76 -13.19 -0.60
CA LEU A 157 -4.28 -13.12 0.77
C LEU A 157 -4.23 -14.48 1.49
N TYR A 158 -4.08 -15.60 0.77
CA TYR A 158 -3.91 -16.91 1.41
C TYR A 158 -2.69 -16.96 2.35
N LEU A 159 -1.61 -16.22 2.04
CA LEU A 159 -0.45 -16.11 2.91
C LEU A 159 -0.79 -15.44 4.25
N TYR A 160 -1.56 -14.35 4.20
CA TYR A 160 -1.98 -13.62 5.39
C TYR A 160 -3.00 -14.43 6.21
N ILE A 161 -3.94 -15.10 5.54
CA ILE A 161 -4.93 -15.97 6.20
C ILE A 161 -4.23 -17.12 6.92
N GLY A 162 -3.31 -17.83 6.25
CA GLY A 162 -2.55 -18.92 6.88
C GLY A 162 -1.79 -18.44 8.11
N THR A 163 -1.22 -17.23 8.04
CA THR A 163 -0.53 -16.61 9.17
C THR A 163 -1.47 -16.24 10.31
N CYS A 164 -2.66 -15.69 10.02
CA CYS A 164 -3.66 -15.45 11.06
C CYS A 164 -4.00 -16.74 11.81
N TYR A 165 -4.21 -17.85 11.10
CA TYR A 165 -4.49 -19.14 11.70
C TYR A 165 -3.28 -19.67 12.50
N ALA A 166 -2.05 -19.52 11.99
CA ALA A 166 -0.83 -19.84 12.72
C ALA A 166 -0.76 -19.11 14.08
N SER A 167 -0.97 -17.80 14.07
CA SER A 167 -0.96 -16.97 15.28
C SER A 167 -2.09 -17.29 16.27
N MET A 168 -3.17 -17.91 15.79
CA MET A 168 -4.28 -18.41 16.62
C MET A 168 -4.11 -19.88 17.02
N ASN A 169 -2.97 -20.51 16.73
CA ASN A 169 -2.67 -21.93 16.97
C ASN A 169 -3.61 -22.91 16.25
N ASP A 170 -4.14 -22.52 15.09
CA ASP A 170 -4.95 -23.38 14.22
C ASP A 170 -4.09 -23.90 13.07
N ALA A 171 -3.38 -25.00 13.33
CA ALA A 171 -2.45 -25.58 12.37
C ALA A 171 -3.14 -26.14 11.12
N GLU A 172 -4.36 -26.67 11.26
CA GLU A 172 -5.12 -27.26 10.15
C GLU A 172 -5.42 -26.20 9.09
N HIS A 173 -6.04 -25.09 9.51
CA HIS A 173 -6.35 -24.00 8.58
C HIS A 173 -5.11 -23.20 8.17
N MET A 174 -4.07 -23.14 8.99
CA MET A 174 -2.77 -22.58 8.58
C MET A 174 -2.23 -23.31 7.35
N PHE A 175 -2.09 -24.64 7.42
CA PHE A 175 -1.56 -25.44 6.32
C PHE A 175 -2.47 -25.39 5.09
N GLU A 176 -3.80 -25.49 5.28
CA GLU A 176 -4.75 -25.41 4.17
C GLU A 176 -4.57 -24.12 3.35
N ASN A 177 -4.37 -22.98 4.02
CA ASN A 177 -4.22 -21.70 3.34
C ASN A 177 -2.81 -21.49 2.78
N TYR A 178 -1.76 -21.92 3.48
CA TYR A 178 -0.41 -21.91 2.92
C TYR A 178 -0.28 -22.78 1.68
N GLU A 179 -0.87 -23.98 1.65
CA GLU A 179 -0.88 -24.85 0.48
C GLU A 179 -1.56 -24.16 -0.72
N LYS A 180 -2.71 -23.51 -0.51
CA LYS A 180 -3.38 -22.73 -1.58
C LYS A 180 -2.53 -21.59 -2.12
N TYR A 181 -1.71 -20.95 -1.28
CA TYR A 181 -0.74 -19.96 -1.74
C TYR A 181 0.40 -20.61 -2.53
N ILE A 182 0.99 -21.67 -1.99
CA ILE A 182 2.13 -22.40 -2.57
C ILE A 182 1.78 -22.97 -3.95
N ASP A 183 0.58 -23.53 -4.11
CA ASP A 183 0.09 -24.06 -5.38
C ASP A 183 0.12 -23.02 -6.52
N LYS A 184 0.01 -21.74 -6.17
CA LYS A 184 -0.06 -20.65 -7.15
C LYS A 184 1.25 -19.90 -7.31
N TYR A 185 1.97 -19.66 -6.22
CA TYR A 185 3.14 -18.77 -6.20
C TYR A 185 4.44 -19.47 -5.84
N GLY A 186 4.37 -20.73 -5.41
CA GLY A 186 5.50 -21.49 -4.87
C GLY A 186 5.83 -21.11 -3.43
N TYR A 187 6.88 -21.75 -2.91
CA TYR A 187 7.45 -21.40 -1.61
C TYR A 187 8.24 -20.09 -1.67
N ASN A 188 8.27 -19.38 -0.55
CA ASN A 188 9.16 -18.27 -0.27
C ASN A 188 9.79 -18.45 1.11
N SER A 189 10.81 -17.65 1.43
CA SER A 189 11.55 -17.72 2.69
C SER A 189 10.67 -17.58 3.93
N TYR A 190 9.60 -16.77 3.85
CA TYR A 190 8.61 -16.64 4.92
C TYR A 190 7.91 -17.97 5.23
N LEU A 191 7.37 -18.64 4.21
CA LEU A 191 6.71 -19.93 4.38
C LEU A 191 7.65 -20.98 4.95
N TYR A 192 8.91 -21.02 4.49
CA TYR A 192 9.91 -21.90 5.08
C TYR A 192 10.12 -21.62 6.57
N ALA A 193 10.20 -20.35 6.98
CA ALA A 193 10.32 -19.97 8.38
C ALA A 193 9.10 -20.41 9.21
N GLN A 194 7.88 -20.22 8.69
CA GLN A 194 6.64 -20.60 9.38
C GLN A 194 6.52 -22.12 9.57
N TYR A 195 6.83 -22.90 8.53
CA TYR A 195 6.83 -24.37 8.63
C TYR A 195 7.93 -24.86 9.58
N ALA A 196 9.13 -24.27 9.53
CA ALA A 196 10.21 -24.59 10.46
C ALA A 196 9.78 -24.34 11.92
N ALA A 197 9.24 -23.16 12.21
CA ALA A 197 8.75 -22.80 13.54
C ALA A 197 7.68 -23.78 14.04
N TYR A 198 6.72 -24.15 13.18
CA TYR A 198 5.71 -25.13 13.51
C TYR A 198 6.32 -26.50 13.87
N TYR A 199 7.19 -27.04 13.03
CA TYR A 199 7.79 -28.36 13.27
C TYR A 199 8.72 -28.38 14.49
N ILE A 200 9.42 -27.29 14.77
CA ILE A 200 10.18 -27.10 16.02
C ILE A 200 9.23 -27.18 17.22
N SER A 201 8.06 -26.53 17.14
CA SER A 201 7.10 -26.46 18.26
C SER A 201 6.53 -27.83 18.65
N ILE A 202 6.34 -28.72 17.67
CA ILE A 202 5.79 -30.07 17.89
C ILE A 202 6.85 -31.16 18.06
N GLY A 203 8.15 -30.82 18.00
CA GLY A 203 9.23 -31.79 18.22
C GLY A 203 9.69 -32.56 16.99
N GLU A 204 9.17 -32.24 15.80
CA GLU A 204 9.47 -32.92 14.54
C GLU A 204 10.75 -32.34 13.90
N MET A 205 11.89 -32.64 14.52
CA MET A 205 13.18 -32.01 14.23
C MET A 205 13.69 -32.26 12.81
N ASP A 206 13.46 -33.45 12.24
CA ASP A 206 13.90 -33.76 10.86
C ASP A 206 13.18 -32.87 9.83
N ASN A 207 11.87 -32.68 10.01
CA ASN A 207 11.09 -31.78 9.15
C ASN A 207 11.54 -30.34 9.34
N ALA A 208 11.67 -29.88 10.60
CA ALA A 208 12.14 -28.54 10.91
C ALA A 208 13.47 -28.22 10.20
N TYR A 209 14.46 -29.12 10.32
CA TYR A 209 15.76 -28.95 9.68
C TYR A 209 15.66 -28.89 8.15
N GLY A 210 14.78 -29.70 7.54
CA GLY A 210 14.49 -29.64 6.11
C GLY A 210 13.96 -28.26 5.67
N TYR A 211 12.98 -27.71 6.39
CA TYR A 211 12.41 -26.40 6.08
C TYR A 211 13.41 -25.26 6.31
N ILE A 212 14.23 -25.33 7.37
CA ILE A 212 15.30 -24.34 7.63
C ILE A 212 16.29 -24.30 6.46
N ASN A 213 16.83 -25.45 6.05
CA ASN A 213 17.82 -25.52 4.97
C ASN A 213 17.27 -25.04 3.63
N ASN A 214 16.04 -25.46 3.29
CA ASN A 214 15.39 -25.02 2.06
C ASN A 214 15.12 -23.51 2.09
N GLY A 215 14.72 -22.97 3.24
CA GLY A 215 14.53 -21.53 3.43
C GLY A 215 15.80 -20.74 3.26
N LEU A 216 16.89 -21.16 3.91
CA LEU A 216 18.19 -20.49 3.82
C LEU A 216 18.81 -20.54 2.42
N ALA A 217 18.40 -21.51 1.59
CA ALA A 217 18.77 -21.62 0.18
C ALA A 217 17.79 -20.91 -0.79
N SER A 218 16.71 -20.32 -0.27
CA SER A 218 15.67 -19.65 -1.06
C SER A 218 15.97 -18.16 -1.26
N ASP A 219 14.96 -17.29 -1.20
CA ASP A 219 15.17 -15.85 -1.19
C ASP A 219 15.64 -15.35 0.19
N ASN A 220 16.31 -14.19 0.24
CA ASN A 220 16.89 -13.67 1.48
C ASN A 220 15.94 -12.76 2.28
N THR A 221 14.66 -12.67 1.91
CA THR A 221 13.74 -11.69 2.53
C THR A 221 13.55 -11.94 4.01
N PHE A 222 13.39 -13.20 4.41
CA PHE A 222 13.21 -13.64 5.81
C PHE A 222 14.42 -14.38 6.36
N GLN A 223 15.63 -13.98 5.94
CA GLN A 223 16.85 -14.67 6.30
C GLN A 223 17.13 -14.64 7.81
N LYS A 224 16.90 -13.51 8.48
CA LYS A 224 17.12 -13.36 9.92
C LYS A 224 16.14 -14.21 10.73
N GLU A 225 14.88 -14.32 10.29
CA GLU A 225 13.87 -15.16 10.93
C GLU A 225 14.20 -16.65 10.75
N LEU A 226 14.67 -17.06 9.57
CA LEU A 226 15.16 -18.43 9.33
C LEU A 226 16.37 -18.77 10.20
N ARG A 227 17.31 -17.84 10.39
CA ARG A 227 18.45 -18.03 11.31
C ARG A 227 17.98 -18.18 12.75
N LEU A 228 16.96 -17.42 13.17
CA LEU A 228 16.37 -17.60 14.49
C LEU A 228 15.74 -18.99 14.66
N GLN A 229 15.06 -19.52 13.61
CA GLN A 229 14.58 -20.90 13.63
C GLN A 229 15.72 -21.93 13.69
N GLU A 230 16.83 -21.68 13.02
CA GLU A 230 18.03 -22.54 13.07
C GLU A 230 18.62 -22.59 14.48
N ILE A 231 18.72 -21.44 15.16
CA ILE A 231 19.15 -21.35 16.56
C ILE A 231 18.19 -22.15 17.45
N SER A 232 16.88 -21.89 17.33
CA SER A 232 15.83 -22.60 18.10
C SER A 232 15.89 -24.12 17.89
N TYR A 233 16.20 -24.58 16.66
CA TYR A 233 16.41 -25.99 16.37
C TYR A 233 17.57 -26.59 17.17
N TYR A 234 18.73 -25.92 17.19
CA TYR A 234 19.90 -26.41 17.93
C TYR A 234 19.68 -26.41 19.44
N GLU A 235 18.93 -25.45 19.97
CA GLU A 235 18.49 -25.47 21.37
C GLU A 235 17.59 -26.67 21.69
N LYS A 236 16.62 -26.99 20.82
CA LYS A 236 15.71 -28.12 21.03
C LYS A 236 16.43 -29.47 21.07
N ILE A 237 17.50 -29.61 20.29
CA ILE A 237 18.35 -30.81 20.33
C ILE A 237 19.49 -30.72 21.36
N GLN A 238 19.47 -29.69 22.22
CA GLN A 238 20.42 -29.46 23.32
C GLN A 238 21.87 -29.24 22.87
N ASN A 239 22.08 -28.79 21.64
CA ASN A 239 23.39 -28.38 21.14
C ASN A 239 23.56 -26.87 21.35
N TYR A 240 23.73 -26.48 22.63
CA TYR A 240 23.81 -25.08 23.04
C TYR A 240 25.05 -24.36 22.50
N ASP A 241 26.17 -25.08 22.31
CA ASP A 241 27.38 -24.51 21.70
C ASP A 241 27.08 -24.03 20.28
N LYS A 242 26.43 -24.88 19.46
CA LYS A 242 26.08 -24.50 18.09
C LYS A 242 25.01 -23.41 18.04
N ALA A 243 24.01 -23.49 18.91
CA ALA A 243 22.99 -22.46 19.04
C ALA A 243 23.65 -21.10 19.36
N TYR A 244 24.57 -21.06 20.32
CA TYR A 244 25.28 -19.84 20.70
C TYR A 244 26.14 -19.26 19.58
N GLU A 245 26.90 -20.10 18.85
CA GLU A 245 27.67 -19.65 17.68
C GLU A 245 26.77 -18.93 16.67
N LEU A 246 25.64 -19.55 16.32
CA LEU A 246 24.69 -18.99 15.35
C LEU A 246 23.99 -17.74 15.86
N ALA A 247 23.66 -17.68 17.15
CA ALA A 247 23.07 -16.49 17.76
C ALA A 247 24.04 -15.31 17.78
N LYS A 248 25.33 -15.57 18.03
CA LYS A 248 26.38 -14.56 17.91
C LYS A 248 26.49 -14.04 16.47
N GLU A 249 26.50 -14.92 15.47
CA GLU A 249 26.51 -14.52 14.06
C GLU A 249 25.28 -13.67 13.69
N LEU A 250 24.09 -14.07 14.14
CA LEU A 250 22.84 -13.33 13.91
C LEU A 250 22.90 -11.93 14.54
N TYR A 251 23.37 -11.82 15.79
CA TYR A 251 23.55 -10.55 16.48
C TYR A 251 24.56 -9.63 15.78
N GLU A 252 25.70 -10.17 15.32
CA GLU A 252 26.72 -9.38 14.62
C GLU A 252 26.23 -8.87 13.25
N LEU A 253 25.41 -9.65 12.54
CA LEU A 253 24.86 -9.28 11.23
C LEU A 253 23.65 -8.35 11.32
N TYR A 254 22.81 -8.50 12.35
CA TYR A 254 21.55 -7.76 12.50
C TYR A 254 21.42 -7.20 13.94
N PRO A 255 22.28 -6.25 14.34
CA PRO A 255 22.30 -5.73 15.72
C PRO A 255 21.00 -5.01 16.14
N GLU A 256 20.16 -4.61 15.19
CA GLU A 256 18.85 -4.00 15.41
C GLU A 256 17.71 -5.02 15.51
N TYR A 257 17.96 -6.30 15.23
CA TYR A 257 16.93 -7.33 15.31
C TYR A 257 16.76 -7.84 16.75
N GLN A 258 15.79 -7.27 17.46
CA GLN A 258 15.61 -7.49 18.90
C GLN A 258 15.51 -8.96 19.30
N ASP A 259 14.76 -9.79 18.55
CA ASP A 259 14.65 -11.21 18.88
C ASP A 259 16.02 -11.92 18.82
N GLY A 260 16.86 -11.57 17.84
CA GLY A 260 18.22 -12.11 17.73
C GLY A 260 19.14 -11.62 18.86
N VAL A 261 19.01 -10.36 19.27
CA VAL A 261 19.73 -9.79 20.42
C VAL A 261 19.35 -10.52 21.72
N ASP A 262 18.05 -10.72 21.93
CA ASP A 262 17.51 -11.38 23.11
C ASP A 262 17.97 -12.84 23.16
N GLU A 263 17.92 -13.54 22.02
CA GLU A 263 18.37 -14.92 21.89
C GLU A 263 19.89 -15.07 22.15
N TYR A 264 20.71 -14.18 21.59
CA TYR A 264 22.14 -14.13 21.87
C TYR A 264 22.43 -13.97 23.37
N ASN A 265 21.78 -13.00 24.03
CA ASN A 265 21.97 -12.78 25.46
C ASN A 265 21.52 -13.99 26.30
N PHE A 266 20.44 -14.64 25.90
CA PHE A 266 19.95 -15.87 26.53
C PHE A 266 20.97 -17.00 26.43
N LEU A 267 21.51 -17.25 25.23
CA LEU A 267 22.46 -18.34 24.98
C LEU A 267 23.84 -18.07 25.56
N TYR A 268 24.28 -16.81 25.62
CA TYR A 268 25.51 -16.41 26.30
C TYR A 268 25.53 -16.98 27.73
N THR A 269 24.43 -16.87 28.48
CA THR A 269 24.40 -17.39 29.86
C THR A 269 24.40 -18.93 30.00
N ARG A 270 24.34 -19.68 28.89
CA ARG A 270 24.16 -21.15 28.87
C ARG A 270 25.37 -21.92 28.37
N VAL A 271 26.35 -21.25 27.80
CA VAL A 271 27.61 -21.85 27.38
C VAL A 271 28.72 -21.52 28.38
N SER A 272 29.63 -22.46 28.58
CA SER A 272 30.87 -22.16 29.30
C SER A 272 31.75 -21.31 28.39
N HIS A 273 32.07 -20.10 28.84
CA HIS A 273 33.09 -19.30 28.18
C HIS A 273 34.44 -19.76 28.72
N ASP A 274 35.29 -20.25 27.84
CA ASP A 274 36.72 -20.23 28.14
C ASP A 274 37.11 -18.74 28.17
N ASP A 275 37.31 -18.21 29.37
CA ASP A 275 37.77 -16.83 29.59
C ASP A 275 39.01 -16.57 28.71
N GLU A 276 38.93 -15.58 27.80
CA GLU A 276 40.09 -15.02 27.08
C GLU A 276 41.07 -14.32 28.03
#